data_AF-D2J623-F1
#
_entry.id   AF-D2J623-F1
#
_cell.length_a   1.000
_cell.length_b   1.000
_cell.length_c   1.000
_cell.angle_alpha   90.00
_cell.angle_beta   90.00
_cell.angle_gamma   90.00
#
_symmetry.space_group_name_H-M   'P 1'
#
loop_
_entity.id
_entity.type
_entity.pdbx_description
1 polymer ?
#
loop_
_entity_poly.entity_id
_entity_poly.type
_entity_poly.pdbx_seq_one_letter_code
_entity_poly.pdbx_strand_id
1 'polypeptide(L)'
;MPNFEKYNLSQVKTERFYQLPKYLFEDAYFKKMSAEAKIMYALLKDRFELSIQNEWVDRNNNIYFIFSNKHLCEYLGYGEQKIIKLKKELVNFNLLTQERVGLNKPNRLYLLKPNYDIEASLTKELPNSQFQNNEFGSSRTVNLSGQELPNSQSNDTELNNTNYIENEDNDTYDMNDIISNTLINNNHHSNHTNHQKTEFNNDALKFQVLEELPQQLQDYLSKFEIREIRIIKSVLLKGKKSFNTSHDTYYRLEDVEFEIVSVLKRFKAMLLQKNETVEAMQGYLMQSIKAELEETHALYMRRKNMKQYNIFNQ
;
A
#
# COMPACT_ATOMS: atom_id res chain seq x y z
N MET A 1 18.51 20.41 29.65
CA MET A 1 17.56 20.39 28.52
C MET A 1 18.11 19.43 27.47
N PRO A 2 17.26 18.67 26.77
CA PRO A 2 17.74 17.86 25.65
C PRO A 2 18.33 18.76 24.57
N ASN A 3 19.40 18.28 23.90
CA ASN A 3 19.94 18.94 22.73
C ASN A 3 18.98 18.72 21.55
N PHE A 4 18.62 19.81 20.87
CA PHE A 4 17.76 19.77 19.70
C PHE A 4 18.62 19.85 18.44
N GLU A 5 18.49 18.87 17.55
CA GLU A 5 19.16 18.84 16.26
C GLU A 5 18.14 19.06 15.13
N LYS A 6 18.62 19.53 13.98
CA LYS A 6 17.78 19.65 12.78
C LYS A 6 17.59 18.26 12.17
N TYR A 7 16.39 17.98 11.67
CA TYR A 7 16.08 16.71 11.00
C TYR A 7 17.07 16.44 9.85
N ASN A 8 17.75 15.31 9.92
CA ASN A 8 18.56 14.78 8.83
C ASN A 8 17.72 13.85 7.96
N LEU A 9 17.95 13.90 6.65
CA LEU A 9 17.37 13.01 5.64
C LEU A 9 17.38 11.51 6.00
N SER A 10 18.46 11.06 6.65
CA SER A 10 18.60 9.66 7.07
C SER A 10 17.75 9.32 8.30
N GLN A 11 17.47 10.30 9.17
CA GLN A 11 16.66 10.12 10.38
C GLN A 11 15.18 9.92 10.04
N VAL A 12 14.68 10.58 8.98
CA VAL A 12 13.28 10.50 8.53
C VAL A 12 12.85 9.05 8.25
N LYS A 13 13.74 8.21 7.70
CA LYS A 13 13.45 6.80 7.40
C LYS A 13 13.37 5.91 8.66
N THR A 14 13.90 6.37 9.78
CA THR A 14 13.96 5.62 11.05
C THR A 14 12.95 6.12 12.09
N GLU A 15 12.11 7.08 11.73
CA GLU A 15 11.16 7.68 12.66
C GLU A 15 10.04 6.71 13.07
N ARG A 16 9.74 6.71 14.36
CA ARG A 16 8.63 5.97 14.94
C ARG A 16 7.47 6.92 15.14
N PHE A 17 6.34 6.60 14.52
CA PHE A 17 5.13 7.40 14.60
C PHE A 17 3.92 6.52 14.91
N TYR A 18 2.90 7.12 15.52
CA TYR A 18 1.62 6.46 15.72
C TYR A 18 0.75 6.65 14.49
N GLN A 19 0.18 5.55 13.99
CA GLN A 19 -0.76 5.59 12.87
C GLN A 19 -2.15 6.00 13.34
N LEU A 20 -2.62 7.16 12.88
CA LEU A 20 -3.94 7.67 13.19
C LEU A 20 -4.84 7.59 11.95
N PRO A 21 -5.91 6.77 11.96
CA PRO A 21 -6.76 6.61 10.77
C PRO A 21 -7.52 7.89 10.40
N LYS A 22 -7.53 8.22 9.10
CA LYS A 22 -8.19 9.42 8.57
C LYS A 22 -9.72 9.42 8.76
N TYR A 23 -10.35 8.25 8.71
CA TYR A 23 -11.79 8.11 8.89
C TYR A 23 -12.29 8.65 10.24
N LEU A 24 -11.43 8.70 11.27
CA LEU A 24 -11.76 9.29 12.57
C LEU A 24 -12.04 10.80 12.49
N PHE A 25 -11.60 11.46 11.42
CA PHE A 25 -11.81 12.89 11.18
C PHE A 25 -12.79 13.16 10.04
N GLU A 26 -12.81 12.30 9.03
CA GLU A 26 -13.62 12.46 7.83
C GLU A 26 -15.10 12.10 8.05
N ASP A 27 -15.39 11.08 8.85
CA ASP A 27 -16.77 10.66 9.04
C ASP A 27 -17.49 11.45 10.12
N ALA A 28 -18.70 11.90 9.80
CA ALA A 28 -19.58 12.62 10.71
C ALA A 28 -19.89 11.83 12.00
N TYR A 29 -19.87 10.49 11.93
CA TYR A 29 -20.04 9.62 13.10
C TYR A 29 -18.89 9.78 14.10
N PHE A 30 -17.65 9.58 13.65
CA PHE A 30 -16.45 9.68 14.51
C PHE A 30 -16.01 11.13 14.77
N LYS A 31 -16.46 12.10 13.98
CA LYS A 31 -16.15 13.53 14.17
C LYS A 31 -16.62 14.05 15.53
N LYS A 32 -17.69 13.48 16.09
CA LYS A 32 -18.22 13.79 17.43
C LYS A 32 -17.34 13.32 18.58
N MET A 33 -16.38 12.43 18.29
CA MET A 33 -15.46 11.87 19.28
C MET A 33 -14.37 12.88 19.67
N SER A 34 -13.95 12.86 20.93
CA SER A 34 -12.87 13.69 21.44
C SER A 34 -11.55 13.41 20.74
N ALA A 35 -10.73 14.46 20.54
CA ALA A 35 -9.41 14.31 19.93
C ALA A 35 -8.49 13.39 20.75
N GLU A 36 -8.62 13.42 22.07
CA GLU A 36 -7.89 12.56 23.00
C GLU A 36 -8.27 11.08 22.82
N ALA A 37 -9.54 10.76 22.58
CA ALA A 37 -9.97 9.40 22.27
C ALA A 37 -9.43 8.93 20.92
N LYS A 38 -9.35 9.81 19.91
CA LYS A 38 -8.71 9.51 18.62
C LYS A 38 -7.23 9.16 18.80
N ILE A 39 -6.50 9.95 19.59
CA ILE A 39 -5.09 9.69 19.93
C ILE A 39 -4.96 8.36 20.69
N MET A 40 -5.85 8.10 21.66
CA MET A 40 -5.87 6.83 22.39
C MET A 40 -6.09 5.64 21.43
N TYR A 41 -6.98 5.78 20.44
CA TYR A 41 -7.18 4.76 19.43
C TYR A 41 -5.89 4.45 18.64
N ALA A 42 -5.16 5.48 18.19
CA ALA A 42 -3.89 5.28 17.49
C ALA A 42 -2.85 4.55 18.35
N LEU A 43 -2.76 4.87 19.64
CA LEU A 43 -1.88 4.18 20.57
C LEU A 43 -2.29 2.72 20.78
N LEU A 44 -3.58 2.44 20.89
CA LEU A 44 -4.10 1.07 20.99
C LEU A 44 -3.85 0.29 19.70
N LYS A 45 -3.90 0.94 18.53
CA LYS A 45 -3.58 0.32 17.24
C LYS A 45 -2.12 -0.12 17.14
N ASP A 46 -1.18 0.71 17.59
CA ASP A 46 0.24 0.33 17.68
C ASP A 46 0.45 -0.90 18.60
N ARG A 47 -0.26 -0.96 19.73
CA ARG A 47 -0.24 -2.14 20.62
C ARG A 47 -0.91 -3.38 20.02
N PHE A 48 -1.97 -3.17 19.25
CA PHE A 48 -2.63 -4.24 18.51
C PHE A 48 -1.68 -4.86 17.47
N GLU A 49 -0.86 -4.06 16.78
CA GLU A 49 0.16 -4.56 15.84
C GLU A 49 1.20 -5.46 16.52
N LEU A 50 1.61 -5.15 17.75
CA LEU A 50 2.45 -6.06 18.54
C LEU A 50 1.74 -7.38 18.87
N SER A 51 0.41 -7.36 19.00
CA SER A 51 -0.38 -8.57 19.30
C SER A 51 -0.51 -9.48 18.08
N ILE A 52 -0.46 -8.91 16.87
CA ILE A 52 -0.33 -9.67 15.62
C ILE A 52 0.99 -10.44 15.61
N GLN A 53 2.10 -9.78 15.95
CA GLN A 53 3.44 -10.40 16.00
C GLN A 53 3.52 -11.52 17.04
N ASN A 54 2.78 -11.39 18.15
CA ASN A 54 2.73 -12.39 19.22
C ASN A 54 1.66 -13.48 19.02
N GLU A 55 0.94 -13.46 17.89
CA GLU A 55 -0.14 -14.41 17.57
C GLU A 55 -1.21 -14.51 18.69
N TRP A 56 -1.57 -13.38 19.29
CA TRP A 56 -2.62 -13.33 20.32
C TRP A 56 -4.02 -13.38 19.68
N VAL A 57 -4.48 -14.61 19.43
CA VAL A 57 -5.72 -14.89 18.72
C VAL A 57 -6.70 -15.66 19.61
N ASP A 58 -7.99 -15.33 19.51
CA ASP A 58 -9.08 -16.07 20.18
C ASP A 58 -9.48 -17.34 19.40
N ARG A 59 -10.52 -18.05 19.88
CA ARG A 59 -11.02 -19.28 19.23
C ARG A 59 -11.70 -19.04 17.89
N ASN A 60 -12.13 -17.81 17.63
CA ASN A 60 -12.83 -17.38 16.43
C ASN A 60 -11.89 -16.68 15.43
N ASN A 61 -10.58 -16.82 15.62
CA ASN A 61 -9.54 -16.18 14.83
C ASN A 61 -9.52 -14.63 14.91
N ASN A 62 -10.05 -14.04 16.00
CA ASN A 62 -9.95 -12.60 16.26
C ASN A 62 -8.72 -12.29 17.09
N ILE A 63 -7.99 -11.26 16.66
CA ILE A 63 -6.82 -10.77 17.40
C ILE A 63 -7.29 -9.96 18.61
N TYR A 64 -6.76 -10.29 19.78
CA TYR A 64 -6.96 -9.51 21.00
C TYR A 64 -5.64 -9.01 21.55
N PHE A 65 -5.71 -7.97 22.37
CA PHE A 65 -4.57 -7.46 23.09
C PHE A 65 -4.89 -7.25 24.57
N ILE A 66 -3.86 -7.35 25.41
CA ILE A 66 -3.95 -7.14 26.84
C ILE A 66 -3.27 -5.82 27.16
N PHE A 67 -4.03 -4.85 27.65
CA PHE A 67 -3.48 -3.56 28.03
C PHE A 67 -4.13 -3.02 29.29
N SER A 68 -3.29 -2.83 30.32
CA SER A 68 -3.75 -2.40 31.64
C SER A 68 -4.03 -0.89 31.66
N ASN A 69 -4.97 -0.46 32.51
CA ASN A 69 -5.24 0.97 32.69
C ASN A 69 -4.03 1.71 33.26
N LYS A 70 -3.22 1.04 34.11
CA LYS A 70 -2.00 1.63 34.68
C LYS A 70 -0.99 2.00 33.60
N HIS A 71 -0.75 1.11 32.63
CA HIS A 71 0.12 1.42 31.49
C HIS A 71 -0.43 2.56 30.64
N LEU A 72 -1.75 2.60 30.39
CA LEU A 72 -2.36 3.73 29.67
C LEU A 72 -2.19 5.06 30.41
N CYS A 73 -2.30 5.08 31.73
CA CYS A 73 -2.07 6.28 32.55
C CYS A 73 -0.63 6.77 32.43
N GLU A 74 0.34 5.84 32.50
CA GLU A 74 1.77 6.15 32.37
C GLU A 74 2.11 6.67 30.97
N TYR A 75 1.58 6.04 29.91
CA TYR A 75 1.85 6.42 28.53
C TYR A 75 1.25 7.78 28.15
N LEU A 76 0.01 8.08 28.57
CA LEU A 76 -0.68 9.31 28.20
C LEU A 76 -0.52 10.43 29.25
N GLY A 77 0.05 10.13 30.41
CA GLY A 77 0.16 11.08 31.52
C GLY A 77 -1.19 11.51 32.12
N TYR A 78 -2.23 10.68 31.98
CA TYR A 78 -3.57 10.99 32.48
C TYR A 78 -3.93 10.19 33.72
N GLY A 79 -4.75 10.78 34.59
CA GLY A 79 -5.35 10.07 35.71
C GLY A 79 -6.31 8.97 35.26
N GLU A 80 -6.44 7.92 36.07
CA GLU A 80 -7.21 6.71 35.74
C GLU A 80 -8.67 7.00 35.35
N GLN A 81 -9.31 7.98 36.01
CA GLN A 81 -10.68 8.40 35.69
C GLN A 81 -10.83 8.87 34.24
N LYS A 82 -9.84 9.63 33.73
CA LYS A 82 -9.84 10.14 32.36
C LYS A 82 -9.62 8.99 31.37
N ILE A 83 -8.71 8.06 31.67
CA ILE A 83 -8.50 6.86 30.85
C ILE A 83 -9.79 6.03 30.75
N ILE A 84 -10.48 5.81 31.87
CA ILE A 84 -11.75 5.08 31.88
C ILE A 84 -12.80 5.80 31.03
N LYS A 85 -12.89 7.13 31.11
CA LYS A 85 -13.81 7.94 30.28
C LYS A 85 -13.50 7.78 28.79
N LEU A 86 -12.24 7.88 28.40
CA LEU A 86 -11.81 7.74 27.01
C LEU A 86 -12.05 6.30 26.49
N LYS A 87 -11.79 5.27 27.29
CA LYS A 87 -12.13 3.88 26.92
C LYS A 87 -13.62 3.71 26.71
N LYS A 88 -14.46 4.22 27.62
CA LYS A 88 -15.93 4.19 27.46
C LYS A 88 -16.37 4.91 26.20
N GLU A 89 -15.75 6.04 25.87
CA GLU A 89 -16.02 6.76 24.62
C GLU A 89 -15.70 5.89 23.39
N LEU A 90 -14.53 5.22 23.36
CA LEU A 90 -14.18 4.29 22.29
C LEU A 90 -15.14 3.09 22.17
N VAL A 91 -15.64 2.58 23.30
CA VAL A 91 -16.68 1.54 23.29
C VAL A 91 -17.99 2.09 22.70
N ASN A 92 -18.39 3.31 23.08
CA ASN A 92 -19.63 3.92 22.58
C ASN A 92 -19.63 4.14 21.06
N PHE A 93 -18.45 4.41 20.47
CA PHE A 93 -18.28 4.55 19.03
C PHE A 93 -17.97 3.22 18.31
N ASN A 94 -18.11 2.07 18.99
CA ASN A 94 -17.83 0.73 18.45
C ASN A 94 -16.42 0.57 17.87
N LEU A 95 -15.43 1.22 18.49
CA LEU A 95 -14.01 1.10 18.12
C LEU A 95 -13.24 0.15 19.03
N LEU A 96 -13.79 -0.18 20.20
CA LEU A 96 -13.16 -1.04 21.19
C LEU A 96 -14.20 -1.93 21.87
N THR A 97 -13.92 -3.22 21.99
CA THR A 97 -14.71 -4.17 22.78
C THR A 97 -13.84 -4.78 23.88
N GLN A 98 -14.43 -5.05 25.04
CA GLN A 98 -13.74 -5.68 26.15
C GLN A 98 -14.47 -6.94 26.60
N GLU A 99 -13.74 -8.06 26.68
CA GLU A 99 -14.26 -9.34 27.15
C GLU A 99 -13.59 -9.73 28.49
N ARG A 100 -14.41 -10.16 29.44
CA ARG A 100 -13.95 -10.67 30.73
C ARG A 100 -13.74 -12.19 30.63
N VAL A 101 -12.49 -12.64 30.76
CA VAL A 101 -12.10 -14.05 30.57
C VAL A 101 -12.22 -14.87 31.85
N GLY A 102 -12.29 -14.23 33.03
CA GLY A 102 -12.49 -14.91 34.32
C GLY A 102 -11.78 -14.23 35.50
N LEU A 103 -11.88 -14.84 36.68
CA LEU A 103 -11.18 -14.37 37.89
C LEU A 103 -9.65 -14.50 37.70
N ASN A 104 -8.88 -13.49 38.14
CA ASN A 104 -7.41 -13.41 38.02
C ASN A 104 -6.81 -13.41 36.60
N LYS A 105 -7.62 -13.37 35.53
CA LYS A 105 -7.12 -13.20 34.16
C LYS A 105 -7.32 -11.76 33.68
N PRO A 106 -6.34 -11.17 32.98
CA PRO A 106 -6.53 -9.84 32.40
C PRO A 106 -7.63 -9.89 31.34
N ASN A 107 -8.38 -8.80 31.24
CA ASN A 107 -9.44 -8.67 30.24
C ASN A 107 -8.83 -8.62 28.84
N ARG A 108 -9.50 -9.24 27.88
CA ARG A 108 -9.15 -9.16 26.46
C ARG A 108 -9.78 -7.91 25.87
N LEU A 109 -8.98 -7.15 25.13
CA LEU A 109 -9.43 -6.00 24.37
C LEU A 109 -9.38 -6.34 22.89
N TYR A 110 -10.45 -6.02 22.17
CA TYR A 110 -10.56 -6.20 20.72
C TYR A 110 -10.69 -4.83 20.08
N LEU A 111 -9.81 -4.53 19.12
CA LEU A 111 -9.89 -3.30 18.34
C LEU A 111 -10.84 -3.53 17.16
N LEU A 112 -11.77 -2.61 16.96
CA LEU A 112 -12.75 -2.68 15.89
C LEU A 112 -12.44 -1.62 14.83
N LYS A 113 -12.74 -1.94 13.57
CA LYS A 113 -12.71 -0.99 12.46
C LYS A 113 -14.11 -0.89 11.84
N PRO A 114 -14.52 0.30 11.37
CA PRO A 114 -15.75 0.44 10.59
C PRO A 114 -15.68 -0.43 9.33
N ASN A 115 -16.80 -1.06 8.99
CA ASN A 115 -16.97 -1.74 7.71
C ASN A 115 -17.58 -0.73 6.74
N TYR A 116 -16.80 -0.24 5.79
CA TYR A 116 -17.35 0.51 4.66
C TYR A 116 -17.58 -0.47 3.53
N ASP A 117 -18.82 -0.51 3.02
CA ASP A 117 -19.05 -1.10 1.71
C ASP A 117 -18.18 -0.33 0.72
N ILE A 118 -17.31 -1.05 0.01
CA ILE A 118 -16.19 -0.54 -0.79
C ILE A 118 -16.63 0.55 -1.80
N GLU A 119 -17.91 0.52 -2.21
CA GLU A 119 -18.49 1.49 -3.14
C GLU A 119 -18.64 2.91 -2.59
N ALA A 120 -18.85 3.09 -1.28
CA ALA A 120 -19.06 4.43 -0.68
C ALA A 120 -17.74 5.14 -0.33
N SER A 121 -16.63 4.40 -0.20
CA SER A 121 -15.31 4.94 0.14
C SER A 121 -14.56 5.53 -1.06
N LEU A 122 -14.85 5.05 -2.28
CA LEU A 122 -14.25 5.57 -3.52
C LEU A 122 -14.81 6.94 -3.92
N THR A 123 -16.04 7.29 -3.51
CA THR A 123 -16.67 8.58 -3.85
C THR A 123 -16.27 9.75 -2.94
N LYS A 124 -15.53 9.49 -1.85
CA LYS A 124 -14.91 10.56 -1.04
C LYS A 124 -13.47 10.76 -1.48
N GLU A 125 -13.27 10.91 -2.79
CA GLU A 125 -12.06 11.58 -3.28
C GLU A 125 -11.92 12.92 -2.56
N LEU A 126 -10.67 13.26 -2.23
CA LEU A 126 -10.21 14.53 -1.70
C LEU A 126 -11.21 15.66 -1.99
N PRO A 127 -11.80 16.33 -0.97
CA PRO A 127 -12.11 17.73 -1.18
C PRO A 127 -10.75 18.35 -1.46
N ASN A 128 -10.52 18.75 -2.72
CA ASN A 128 -9.44 19.63 -3.13
C ASN A 128 -9.23 20.60 -1.98
N SER A 129 -8.11 20.45 -1.26
CA SER A 129 -7.82 21.32 -0.15
C SER A 129 -7.85 22.71 -0.75
N GLN A 130 -8.89 23.45 -0.37
CA GLN A 130 -8.93 24.88 -0.52
C GLN A 130 -7.70 25.36 0.25
N PHE A 131 -6.58 25.46 -0.45
CA PHE A 131 -5.53 26.41 -0.13
C PHE A 131 -6.17 27.78 -0.41
N GLN A 132 -7.14 28.15 0.43
CA GLN A 132 -7.38 29.53 0.74
C GLN A 132 -6.04 30.02 1.28
N ASN A 133 -5.37 30.81 0.45
CA ASN A 133 -4.33 31.70 0.89
C ASN A 133 -4.97 32.58 1.96
N ASN A 134 -4.86 32.17 3.22
CA ASN A 134 -5.21 33.03 4.33
C ASN A 134 -4.26 34.22 4.22
N GLU A 135 -4.84 35.35 3.84
CA GLU A 135 -4.23 36.66 3.84
C GLU A 135 -3.48 36.85 5.16
N PHE A 136 -2.15 36.84 5.10
CA PHE A 136 -1.39 37.51 6.13
C PHE A 136 -1.67 39.00 5.96
N GLY A 137 -2.65 39.49 6.71
CA GLY A 137 -2.79 40.91 7.03
C GLY A 137 -1.53 41.38 7.74
N SER A 138 -0.55 41.83 6.95
CA SER A 138 0.59 42.56 7.46
C SER A 138 0.12 43.97 7.81
N SER A 139 -0.01 44.23 9.11
CA SER A 139 -0.18 45.58 9.64
C SER A 139 0.96 46.47 9.13
N ARG A 140 0.64 47.34 8.17
CA ARG A 140 1.47 48.49 7.79
C ARG A 140 1.83 49.29 9.05
N THR A 141 3.09 49.25 9.45
CA THR A 141 3.79 50.47 9.89
C THR A 141 4.31 51.15 8.63
N VAL A 142 3.87 52.40 8.46
CA VAL A 142 4.15 53.28 7.35
C VAL A 142 5.61 53.75 7.47
N ASN A 143 6.41 53.61 6.42
CA ASN A 143 7.60 54.44 6.22
C ASN A 143 7.53 55.07 4.84
N LEU A 144 7.61 56.40 4.84
CA LEU A 144 7.52 57.30 3.69
C LEU A 144 8.77 57.22 2.81
N SER A 145 8.53 57.51 1.52
CA SER A 145 9.39 58.26 0.60
C SER A 145 10.23 57.47 -0.43
N GLY A 146 9.95 57.75 -1.71
CA GLY A 146 10.95 57.85 -2.79
C GLY A 146 11.10 56.64 -3.71
N GLN A 147 10.45 56.70 -4.89
CA GLN A 147 11.09 56.66 -6.24
C GLN A 147 12.50 56.00 -6.34
N GLU A 148 12.86 55.08 -7.24
CA GLU A 148 12.42 54.64 -8.57
C GLU A 148 13.02 53.24 -8.86
N LEU A 149 12.44 52.47 -9.80
CA LEU A 149 13.25 51.64 -10.69
C LEU A 149 12.51 51.33 -12.01
N PRO A 150 13.14 51.61 -13.17
CA PRO A 150 12.60 51.28 -14.50
C PRO A 150 13.18 49.98 -15.08
N ASN A 151 12.57 49.57 -16.20
CA ASN A 151 13.04 48.68 -17.27
C ASN A 151 12.96 47.16 -17.01
N SER A 152 11.99 46.46 -17.65
CA SER A 152 12.03 45.87 -19.02
C SER A 152 12.90 44.60 -19.05
N GLN A 153 12.55 43.43 -19.60
CA GLN A 153 11.72 43.06 -20.74
C GLN A 153 11.20 41.62 -20.61
N SER A 154 10.26 41.29 -21.50
CA SER A 154 9.57 40.03 -21.76
C SER A 154 10.46 38.82 -22.10
N ASN A 155 9.88 37.62 -22.10
CA ASN A 155 9.54 36.92 -23.36
C ASN A 155 8.59 35.75 -23.13
N ASP A 156 7.51 35.75 -23.91
CA ASP A 156 6.60 34.64 -24.19
C ASP A 156 7.29 33.55 -25.02
N THR A 157 6.85 32.29 -24.90
CA THR A 157 6.69 31.43 -26.08
C THR A 157 5.58 30.40 -25.85
N GLU A 158 4.63 30.40 -26.77
CA GLU A 158 3.51 29.49 -26.97
C GLU A 158 3.96 28.11 -27.50
N LEU A 159 3.18 27.04 -27.25
CA LEU A 159 2.53 26.19 -28.28
C LEU A 159 1.99 24.89 -27.66
N ASN A 160 0.67 24.71 -27.75
CA ASN A 160 -0.03 23.43 -27.61
C ASN A 160 0.20 22.56 -28.85
N ASN A 161 0.19 21.22 -28.71
CA ASN A 161 -0.77 20.38 -29.46
C ASN A 161 -0.76 18.91 -29.02
N THR A 162 -1.98 18.42 -28.79
CA THR A 162 -2.43 17.03 -28.66
C THR A 162 -2.25 16.23 -29.95
N ASN A 163 -2.07 14.91 -29.87
CA ASN A 163 -2.54 13.98 -30.90
C ASN A 163 -2.92 12.61 -30.32
N TYR A 164 -4.16 12.22 -30.62
CA TYR A 164 -4.71 10.85 -30.55
C TYR A 164 -4.06 9.96 -31.60
N ILE A 165 -3.82 8.69 -31.28
CA ILE A 165 -3.66 7.61 -32.27
C ILE A 165 -4.42 6.38 -31.75
N GLU A 166 -5.50 6.04 -32.44
CA GLU A 166 -6.07 4.68 -32.46
C GLU A 166 -5.22 3.80 -33.38
N ASN A 167 -5.13 2.49 -33.12
CA ASN A 167 -4.99 1.47 -34.16
C ASN A 167 -5.46 0.10 -33.63
N GLU A 168 -6.20 -0.58 -34.50
CA GLU A 168 -6.86 -1.89 -34.35
C GLU A 168 -5.90 -3.08 -34.48
N ASP A 169 -6.44 -4.26 -34.18
CA ASP A 169 -5.87 -5.61 -34.05
C ASP A 169 -5.05 -6.16 -35.25
N ASN A 170 -3.98 -6.93 -34.99
CA ASN A 170 -3.91 -8.41 -35.11
C ASN A 170 -2.46 -8.98 -35.13
N ASP A 171 -2.35 -10.14 -34.47
CA ASP A 171 -1.50 -11.31 -34.75
C ASP A 171 0.04 -11.36 -34.58
N THR A 172 0.40 -12.17 -33.56
CA THR A 172 1.26 -13.36 -33.61
C THR A 172 2.72 -13.27 -34.09
N TYR A 173 3.62 -13.65 -33.18
CA TYR A 173 5.08 -13.84 -33.33
C TYR A 173 5.90 -12.55 -33.48
N ASP A 174 6.14 -11.86 -32.37
CA ASP A 174 7.44 -11.24 -32.18
C ASP A 174 7.89 -11.29 -30.71
N MET A 175 9.07 -11.85 -30.49
CA MET A 175 9.74 -11.98 -29.21
C MET A 175 10.92 -11.00 -29.22
N ASN A 176 10.67 -9.72 -29.51
CA ASN A 176 11.68 -8.66 -29.47
C ASN A 176 11.08 -7.25 -29.42
N ASP A 177 10.15 -6.99 -28.50
CA ASP A 177 9.92 -5.60 -28.03
C ASP A 177 10.73 -5.34 -26.76
N ILE A 178 12.06 -5.30 -26.93
CA ILE A 178 12.87 -4.43 -26.09
C ILE A 178 12.45 -3.02 -26.49
N ILE A 179 11.60 -2.39 -25.67
CA ILE A 179 11.46 -0.93 -25.67
C ILE A 179 12.86 -0.38 -25.46
N SER A 180 13.49 -0.05 -26.58
CA SER A 180 14.79 0.56 -26.64
C SER A 180 14.63 1.93 -25.98
N ASN A 181 15.31 2.11 -24.86
CA ASN A 181 15.46 3.40 -24.18
C ASN A 181 16.18 4.39 -25.11
N THR A 182 15.49 4.93 -26.12
CA THR A 182 15.89 6.17 -26.77
C THR A 182 15.26 7.29 -25.98
N LEU A 183 15.91 7.67 -24.88
CA LEU A 183 15.91 9.01 -24.29
C LEU A 183 16.93 9.02 -23.15
N ILE A 184 18.21 8.89 -23.51
CA ILE A 184 19.32 9.29 -22.65
C ILE A 184 20.22 10.25 -23.44
N ASN A 185 20.35 11.44 -22.85
CA ASN A 185 21.36 12.48 -23.02
C ASN A 185 21.29 13.35 -24.28
N ASN A 186 20.94 14.63 -24.06
CA ASN A 186 21.96 15.68 -24.01
C ASN A 186 21.44 16.88 -23.20
N ASN A 187 21.93 17.04 -21.98
CA ASN A 187 22.12 18.34 -21.37
C ASN A 187 23.23 18.24 -20.32
N HIS A 188 24.40 18.72 -20.69
CA HIS A 188 25.57 18.87 -19.84
C HIS A 188 25.33 19.95 -18.79
N HIS A 189 24.88 19.61 -17.57
CA HIS A 189 25.02 20.51 -16.42
C HIS A 189 25.28 19.74 -15.11
N SER A 190 26.46 20.03 -14.54
CA SER A 190 27.02 19.78 -13.21
C SER A 190 26.50 18.61 -12.36
N ASN A 191 27.42 17.69 -12.05
CA ASN A 191 27.31 16.67 -11.02
C ASN A 191 26.94 17.27 -9.64
N HIS A 192 25.67 17.17 -9.26
CA HIS A 192 25.23 17.24 -7.86
C HIS A 192 24.17 16.15 -7.64
N THR A 193 24.54 15.13 -6.88
CA THR A 193 23.80 13.86 -6.69
C THR A 193 22.53 14.06 -5.87
N ASN A 194 21.37 13.94 -6.51
CA ASN A 194 20.06 14.12 -5.91
C ASN A 194 19.37 12.75 -5.67
N HIS A 195 19.92 11.96 -4.74
CA HIS A 195 19.51 10.58 -4.46
C HIS A 195 18.04 10.42 -4.01
N GLN A 196 17.41 11.49 -3.51
CA GLN A 196 16.01 11.46 -3.05
C GLN A 196 14.98 11.51 -4.18
N LYS A 197 15.27 12.25 -5.26
CA LYS A 197 14.36 12.31 -6.42
C LYS A 197 14.28 10.96 -7.13
N THR A 198 15.38 10.21 -7.15
CA THR A 198 15.43 8.86 -7.75
C THR A 198 14.65 7.81 -6.97
N GLU A 199 14.61 7.87 -5.62
CA GLU A 199 13.83 6.92 -4.82
C GLU A 199 12.32 7.19 -4.88
N PHE A 200 11.89 8.45 -4.73
CA PHE A 200 10.46 8.80 -4.82
C PHE A 200 9.86 8.46 -6.18
N ASN A 201 10.62 8.70 -7.26
CA ASN A 201 10.19 8.31 -8.60
C ASN A 201 10.10 6.77 -8.75
N ASN A 202 11.00 6.01 -8.13
CA ASN A 202 10.95 4.54 -8.21
C ASN A 202 9.75 3.95 -7.46
N ASP A 203 9.39 4.48 -6.29
CA ASP A 203 8.24 3.98 -5.53
C ASP A 203 6.91 4.31 -6.19
N ALA A 204 6.78 5.52 -6.76
CA ALA A 204 5.61 5.90 -7.56
C ALA A 204 5.48 5.02 -8.82
N LEU A 205 6.59 4.74 -9.51
CA LEU A 205 6.60 3.84 -10.67
C LEU A 205 6.25 2.40 -10.29
N LYS A 206 6.72 1.91 -9.13
CA LYS A 206 6.35 0.59 -8.62
C LYS A 206 4.87 0.50 -8.31
N PHE A 207 4.31 1.53 -7.66
CA PHE A 207 2.87 1.61 -7.39
C PHE A 207 2.05 1.51 -8.68
N GLN A 208 2.39 2.32 -9.67
CA GLN A 208 1.71 2.32 -10.98
C GLN A 208 1.80 0.96 -11.69
N VAL A 209 2.97 0.31 -11.67
CA VAL A 209 3.14 -0.98 -12.36
C VAL A 209 2.37 -2.10 -11.65
N LEU A 210 2.19 -2.02 -10.33
CA LEU A 210 1.60 -3.08 -9.50
C LEU A 210 0.08 -2.93 -9.27
N GLU A 211 -0.51 -1.77 -9.56
CA GLU A 211 -1.91 -1.41 -9.26
C GLU A 211 -2.96 -2.45 -9.70
N GLU A 212 -2.72 -3.14 -10.82
CA GLU A 212 -3.64 -4.13 -11.40
C GLU A 212 -3.45 -5.57 -10.90
N LEU A 213 -2.49 -5.81 -9.98
CA LEU A 213 -2.19 -7.14 -9.48
C LEU A 213 -2.86 -7.41 -8.12
N PRO A 214 -3.16 -8.66 -7.78
CA PRO A 214 -3.59 -9.04 -6.43
C PRO A 214 -2.60 -8.64 -5.33
N GLN A 215 -3.09 -8.32 -4.12
CA GLN A 215 -2.31 -7.68 -3.04
C GLN A 215 -1.03 -8.44 -2.66
N GLN A 216 -1.09 -9.76 -2.53
CA GLN A 216 0.08 -10.57 -2.14
C GLN A 216 1.13 -10.60 -3.25
N LEU A 217 0.70 -10.56 -4.51
CA LEU A 217 1.61 -10.42 -5.64
C LEU A 217 2.27 -9.04 -5.64
N GLN A 218 1.52 -7.98 -5.35
CA GLN A 218 2.10 -6.64 -5.19
C GLN A 218 3.15 -6.62 -4.06
N ASP A 219 2.79 -7.13 -2.89
CA ASP A 219 3.66 -7.16 -1.72
C ASP A 219 4.95 -7.94 -1.99
N TYR A 220 4.87 -9.05 -2.72
CA TYR A 220 6.04 -9.85 -3.07
C TYR A 220 6.90 -9.18 -4.17
N LEU A 221 6.27 -8.67 -5.23
CA LEU A 221 6.97 -8.05 -6.36
C LEU A 221 7.63 -6.72 -5.98
N SER A 222 7.13 -6.01 -4.97
CA SER A 222 7.73 -4.78 -4.45
C SER A 222 9.23 -4.93 -4.08
N LYS A 223 9.67 -6.16 -3.79
CA LYS A 223 11.05 -6.53 -3.43
C LYS A 223 12.02 -6.58 -4.62
N PHE A 224 11.52 -6.52 -5.84
CA PHE A 224 12.32 -6.49 -7.07
C PHE A 224 12.56 -5.06 -7.54
N GLU A 225 13.53 -4.86 -8.42
CA GLU A 225 13.73 -3.57 -9.09
C GLU A 225 12.62 -3.28 -10.10
N ILE A 226 12.36 -2.01 -10.40
CA ILE A 226 11.26 -1.62 -11.31
C ILE A 226 11.38 -2.29 -12.69
N ARG A 227 12.61 -2.48 -13.19
CA ARG A 227 12.87 -3.15 -14.48
C ARG A 227 12.49 -4.63 -14.41
N GLU A 228 12.92 -5.30 -13.35
CA GLU A 228 12.59 -6.70 -13.08
C GLU A 228 11.08 -6.90 -12.91
N ILE A 229 10.40 -6.00 -12.19
CA ILE A 229 8.94 -6.07 -12.00
C ILE A 229 8.21 -6.02 -13.34
N ARG A 230 8.60 -5.11 -14.25
CA ARG A 230 7.98 -5.01 -15.58
C ARG A 230 8.13 -6.32 -16.36
N ILE A 231 9.31 -6.93 -16.30
CA ILE A 231 9.56 -8.21 -16.95
C ILE A 231 8.69 -9.30 -16.33
N ILE A 232 8.73 -9.46 -15.01
CA ILE A 232 7.98 -10.48 -14.29
C ILE A 232 6.47 -10.32 -14.52
N LYS A 233 5.94 -9.09 -14.45
CA LYS A 233 4.53 -8.78 -14.74
C LYS A 233 4.18 -9.19 -16.17
N SER A 234 5.02 -8.85 -17.15
CA SER A 234 4.77 -9.21 -18.55
C SER A 234 4.73 -10.73 -18.76
N VAL A 235 5.66 -11.48 -18.15
CA VAL A 235 5.73 -12.94 -18.24
C VAL A 235 4.53 -13.58 -17.55
N LEU A 236 4.12 -13.06 -16.39
CA LEU A 236 2.96 -13.53 -15.65
C LEU A 236 1.66 -13.35 -16.44
N LEU A 237 1.42 -12.16 -16.99
CA LEU A 237 0.23 -11.88 -17.78
C LEU A 237 0.17 -12.72 -19.05
N LYS A 238 1.30 -12.88 -19.74
CA LYS A 238 1.42 -13.76 -20.91
C LYS A 238 1.18 -15.23 -20.54
N GLY A 239 1.71 -15.70 -19.42
CA GLY A 239 1.50 -17.05 -18.91
C GLY A 239 0.03 -17.33 -18.62
N LYS A 240 -0.64 -16.43 -17.89
CA LYS A 240 -2.08 -16.50 -17.62
C LYS A 240 -2.91 -16.52 -18.91
N LYS A 241 -2.66 -15.58 -19.82
CA LYS A 241 -3.38 -15.48 -21.10
C LYS A 241 -3.21 -16.77 -21.90
N SER A 242 -1.98 -17.26 -22.03
CA SER A 242 -1.66 -18.51 -22.72
C SER A 242 -2.41 -19.70 -22.13
N PHE A 243 -2.45 -19.82 -20.80
CA PHE A 243 -3.14 -20.93 -20.14
C PHE A 243 -4.65 -20.91 -20.36
N ASN A 244 -5.27 -19.74 -20.14
CA ASN A 244 -6.71 -19.54 -20.33
C ASN A 244 -7.14 -19.85 -21.77
N THR A 245 -6.35 -19.40 -22.76
CA THR A 245 -6.60 -19.71 -24.17
C THR A 245 -6.46 -21.21 -24.48
N SER A 246 -5.45 -21.90 -23.93
CA SER A 246 -5.25 -23.33 -24.18
C SER A 246 -6.33 -24.24 -23.59
N HIS A 247 -6.93 -23.85 -22.46
CA HIS A 247 -7.92 -24.66 -21.74
C HIS A 247 -9.36 -24.21 -21.96
N ASP A 248 -9.58 -23.14 -22.73
CA ASP A 248 -10.88 -22.45 -22.83
C ASP A 248 -11.47 -22.14 -21.44
N THR A 249 -10.64 -21.51 -20.60
CA THR A 249 -10.99 -21.15 -19.21
C THR A 249 -10.78 -19.67 -18.93
N TYR A 250 -11.31 -19.22 -17.80
CA TYR A 250 -11.20 -17.84 -17.35
C TYR A 250 -10.67 -17.77 -15.92
N TYR A 251 -9.43 -18.21 -15.69
CA TYR A 251 -8.78 -17.99 -14.40
C TYR A 251 -8.32 -16.53 -14.29
N ARG A 252 -8.67 -15.89 -13.19
CA ARG A 252 -8.12 -14.60 -12.80
C ARG A 252 -6.88 -14.81 -11.93
N LEU A 253 -6.07 -13.77 -11.76
CA LEU A 253 -4.85 -13.88 -10.92
C LEU A 253 -5.21 -14.04 -9.45
N GLU A 254 -6.35 -13.50 -9.03
CA GLU A 254 -6.93 -13.63 -7.71
C GLU A 254 -7.24 -15.09 -7.35
N ASP A 255 -7.58 -15.91 -8.35
CA ASP A 255 -7.96 -17.32 -8.14
C ASP A 255 -6.75 -18.22 -7.88
N VAL A 256 -5.55 -17.77 -8.25
CA VAL A 256 -4.29 -18.55 -8.23
C VAL A 256 -3.15 -17.78 -7.55
N GLU A 257 -3.49 -16.78 -6.75
CA GLU A 257 -2.53 -15.81 -6.21
C GLU A 257 -1.42 -16.50 -5.38
N PHE A 258 -1.81 -17.43 -4.50
CA PHE A 258 -0.89 -18.13 -3.59
C PHE A 258 0.11 -19.01 -4.34
N GLU A 259 -0.38 -19.71 -5.36
CA GLU A 259 0.40 -20.59 -6.22
C GLU A 259 1.42 -19.78 -7.02
N ILE A 260 0.99 -18.67 -7.62
CA ILE A 260 1.90 -17.76 -8.35
C ILE A 260 2.95 -17.14 -7.42
N VAL A 261 2.57 -16.69 -6.22
CA VAL A 261 3.57 -16.19 -5.23
C VAL A 261 4.59 -17.29 -4.88
N SER A 262 4.16 -18.54 -4.78
CA SER A 262 5.06 -19.68 -4.54
C SER A 262 6.02 -19.92 -5.70
N VAL A 263 5.56 -19.80 -6.95
CA VAL A 263 6.42 -19.82 -8.14
C VAL A 263 7.46 -18.70 -8.07
N LEU A 264 7.05 -17.48 -7.74
CA LEU A 264 7.96 -16.33 -7.66
C LEU A 264 9.02 -16.50 -6.56
N LYS A 265 8.67 -17.10 -5.42
CA LYS A 265 9.63 -17.47 -4.36
C LYS A 265 10.67 -18.47 -4.85
N ARG A 266 10.25 -19.54 -5.52
CA ARG A 266 11.15 -20.53 -6.12
C ARG A 266 12.02 -19.91 -7.22
N PHE A 267 11.43 -19.02 -8.01
CA PHE A 267 12.15 -18.27 -9.05
C PHE A 267 13.25 -17.39 -8.45
N LYS A 268 12.96 -16.64 -7.38
CA LYS A 268 14.00 -15.81 -6.72
C LYS A 268 15.12 -16.66 -6.14
N ALA A 269 14.81 -17.81 -5.54
CA ALA A 269 15.82 -18.74 -5.08
C ALA A 269 16.70 -19.26 -6.24
N MET A 270 16.09 -19.56 -7.39
CA MET A 270 16.81 -20.01 -8.58
C MET A 270 17.71 -18.92 -9.19
N LEU A 271 17.26 -17.65 -9.22
CA LEU A 271 18.09 -16.51 -9.65
C LEU A 271 19.36 -16.41 -8.81
N LEU A 272 19.24 -16.55 -7.49
CA LEU A 272 20.39 -16.52 -6.56
C LEU A 272 21.30 -17.73 -6.76
N GLN A 273 20.73 -18.92 -6.99
CA GLN A 273 21.50 -20.14 -7.17
C GLN A 273 22.32 -20.15 -8.47
N LYS A 274 21.73 -19.63 -9.56
CA LYS A 274 22.39 -19.59 -10.87
C LYS A 274 23.18 -18.31 -11.12
N ASN A 275 23.00 -17.29 -10.29
CA ASN A 275 23.58 -15.97 -10.45
C ASN A 275 23.27 -15.36 -11.84
N GLU A 276 22.01 -15.47 -12.25
CA GLU A 276 21.49 -15.01 -13.53
C GLU A 276 20.51 -13.85 -13.34
N THR A 277 20.28 -13.06 -14.39
CA THR A 277 19.32 -11.95 -14.33
C THR A 277 17.89 -12.40 -14.61
N VAL A 278 16.93 -11.55 -14.22
CA VAL A 278 15.50 -11.80 -14.50
C VAL A 278 15.23 -11.86 -16.01
N GLU A 279 15.93 -11.04 -16.80
CA GLU A 279 15.89 -11.03 -18.26
C GLU A 279 16.32 -12.39 -18.85
N ALA A 280 17.45 -12.94 -18.39
CA ALA A 280 17.97 -14.21 -18.89
C ALA A 280 17.06 -15.39 -18.53
N MET A 281 16.39 -15.32 -17.37
CA MET A 281 15.55 -16.42 -16.86
C MET A 281 14.05 -16.27 -17.16
N GLN A 282 13.63 -15.37 -18.06
CA GLN A 282 12.22 -15.19 -18.45
C GLN A 282 11.57 -16.48 -18.93
N GLY A 283 12.27 -17.28 -19.76
CA GLY A 283 11.76 -18.55 -20.28
C GLY A 283 11.50 -19.57 -19.18
N TYR A 284 12.39 -19.63 -18.18
CA TYR A 284 12.20 -20.48 -17.00
C TYR A 284 11.00 -20.04 -16.16
N LEU A 285 10.84 -18.73 -15.93
CA LEU A 285 9.69 -18.19 -15.21
C LEU A 285 8.38 -18.50 -15.93
N MET A 286 8.33 -18.30 -17.26
CA MET A 286 7.17 -18.64 -18.10
C MET A 286 6.78 -20.11 -17.94
N GLN A 287 7.75 -21.01 -18.06
CA GLN A 287 7.49 -22.46 -17.93
C GLN A 287 7.01 -22.83 -16.53
N SER A 288 7.58 -22.21 -15.50
CA SER A 288 7.20 -22.45 -14.11
C SER A 288 5.76 -22.00 -13.82
N ILE A 289 5.36 -20.84 -14.36
CA ILE A 289 3.99 -20.33 -14.22
C ILE A 289 3.00 -21.23 -14.93
N LYS A 290 3.30 -21.65 -16.18
CA LYS A 290 2.43 -22.58 -16.92
C LYS A 290 2.25 -23.90 -16.17
N ALA A 291 3.33 -24.48 -15.66
CA ALA A 291 3.28 -25.74 -14.92
C ALA A 291 2.42 -25.63 -13.64
N GLU A 292 2.51 -24.52 -12.91
CA GLU A 292 1.71 -24.32 -11.70
C GLU A 292 0.21 -24.14 -12.01
N LEU A 293 -0.12 -23.41 -13.09
CA LEU A 293 -1.49 -23.25 -13.55
C LEU A 293 -2.11 -24.60 -13.96
N GLU A 294 -1.34 -25.43 -14.67
CA GLU A 294 -1.74 -26.79 -15.04
C GLU A 294 -2.03 -27.67 -13.82
N GLU A 295 -1.14 -27.64 -12.82
CA GLU A 295 -1.32 -28.42 -11.60
C GLU A 295 -2.57 -27.97 -10.83
N THR A 296 -2.76 -26.66 -10.71
CA THR A 296 -3.91 -26.05 -10.04
C THR A 296 -5.21 -26.41 -10.76
N HIS A 297 -5.21 -26.34 -12.09
CA HIS A 297 -6.36 -26.70 -12.91
C HIS A 297 -6.69 -28.20 -12.81
N ALA A 298 -5.67 -29.07 -12.88
CA ALA A 298 -5.85 -30.51 -12.71
C ALA A 298 -6.44 -30.86 -11.33
N LEU A 299 -5.97 -30.20 -10.26
CA LEU A 299 -6.53 -30.36 -8.91
C LEU A 299 -7.99 -29.89 -8.84
N TYR A 300 -8.30 -28.75 -9.46
CA TYR A 300 -9.67 -28.24 -9.55
C TYR A 300 -10.60 -29.25 -10.25
N MET A 301 -10.17 -29.77 -11.41
CA MET A 301 -10.94 -30.76 -12.18
C MET A 301 -11.14 -32.07 -11.40
N ARG A 302 -10.12 -32.56 -10.68
CA ARG A 302 -10.24 -33.73 -9.79
C ARG A 302 -11.29 -33.51 -8.69
N ARG A 303 -11.28 -32.34 -8.04
CA ARG A 303 -12.25 -32.00 -6.99
C ARG A 303 -13.68 -31.91 -7.53
N LYS A 304 -13.85 -31.32 -8.72
CA LYS A 304 -15.15 -31.25 -9.40
C LYS A 304 -15.69 -32.64 -9.72
N ASN A 305 -14.85 -33.51 -10.29
CA ASN A 305 -15.24 -34.88 -10.64
C ASN A 305 -15.53 -35.74 -9.40
N MET A 306 -14.78 -35.59 -8.30
CA MET A 306 -15.08 -36.32 -7.05
C MET A 306 -16.47 -36.02 -6.49
N LYS A 307 -16.94 -34.76 -6.58
CA LYS A 307 -18.32 -34.41 -6.15
C LYS A 307 -19.38 -35.05 -7.04
N GLN A 308 -19.09 -35.21 -8.33
CA GLN A 308 -20.02 -35.74 -9.32
C GLN A 308 -20.14 -37.27 -9.28
N TYR A 309 -19.08 -37.99 -8.87
CA TYR A 309 -19.03 -39.45 -8.81
C TYR A 309 -18.88 -39.98 -7.37
N ASN A 310 -19.46 -39.28 -6.39
CA ASN A 310 -19.33 -39.67 -5.00
C ASN A 310 -20.21 -40.89 -4.69
N ILE A 311 -19.58 -42.05 -4.49
CA ILE A 311 -20.24 -43.36 -4.26
C ILE A 311 -21.09 -43.36 -2.98
N PHE A 312 -20.86 -42.41 -2.06
CA PHE A 312 -21.60 -42.27 -0.80
C PHE A 312 -22.88 -41.42 -0.90
N ASN A 313 -23.21 -40.89 -2.09
CA ASN A 313 -24.43 -40.11 -2.34
C ASN A 313 -25.49 -40.88 -3.16
N GLN A 314 -25.40 -42.22 -3.22
CA GLN A 314 -26.45 -43.09 -3.79
C GLN A 314 -27.33 -43.70 -2.72
#